data_AF-A0A8T5NXL5-F1
#
_entry.id   AF-A0A8T5NXL5-F1
#
_cell.length_a   1.000
_cell.length_b   1.000
_cell.length_c   1.000
_cell.angle_alpha   90.00
_cell.angle_beta   90.00
_cell.angle_gamma   90.00
#
_symmetry.space_group_name_H-M   'P 1'
#
loop_
_entity.id
_entity.type
_entity.pdbx_description
1 polymer ?
#
loop_
_entity_poly.entity_id
_entity_poly.type
_entity_poly.pdbx_seq_one_letter_code
_entity_poly.pdbx_strand_id
1 'polypeptide(L)'
;MASAKLFLGFVLISALAIAGMALEPSKGAPSDLRYFITDVGQFLIIAFAAAIGIKQAKAFSFGSALGKSLLFISIGLLFWGFGALTWLYYNIAMKLEVPYPSIADALFVGTVLSASWGLFWLLKSIKNSFDAGTIIKLAVIPVAVFAVTYILFIQSKLVENVSGIEKALNVFYPVGDAVFLSFTIVLLTLIRGGKMFKPISIICAGFIIQSMADFSFSWTTSAGTYYTGNWVDILFSLAFFTIGAGMYYTKDLLDVK
;
A
#
# COMPACT_ATOMS: atom_id res chain seq x y z
N MET A 1 15.30 15.82 -17.32
CA MET A 1 15.52 16.72 -16.17
C MET A 1 14.34 16.82 -15.19
N ALA A 2 13.11 17.12 -15.62
CA ALA A 2 11.97 17.29 -14.70
C ALA A 2 11.58 16.02 -13.91
N SER A 3 11.72 14.82 -14.50
CA SER A 3 11.47 13.55 -13.80
C SER A 3 12.50 13.26 -12.69
N ALA A 4 13.77 13.60 -12.90
CA ALA A 4 14.83 13.41 -11.91
C ALA A 4 14.66 14.36 -10.71
N LYS A 5 14.29 15.62 -10.95
CA LYS A 5 13.98 16.59 -9.87
C LYS A 5 12.80 16.13 -9.01
N LEU A 6 11.73 15.63 -9.64
CA LEU A 6 10.56 15.10 -8.94
C LEU A 6 10.95 13.90 -8.05
N PHE A 7 11.74 12.96 -8.59
CA PHE A 7 12.17 11.79 -7.82
C PHE A 7 13.13 12.15 -6.69
N LEU A 8 14.04 13.11 -6.89
CA LEU A 8 14.90 13.60 -5.81
C LEU A 8 14.07 14.24 -4.68
N GLY A 9 13.06 15.05 -5.03
CA GLY A 9 12.12 15.60 -4.05
C GLY A 9 11.37 14.50 -3.30
N PHE A 10 10.93 13.45 -3.99
CA PHE A 10 10.30 12.28 -3.38
C PHE A 10 11.22 11.52 -2.41
N VAL A 11 12.50 11.34 -2.76
CA VAL A 11 13.49 10.71 -1.87
C VAL A 11 13.71 11.56 -0.63
N LEU A 12 13.91 12.88 -0.81
CA LEU A 12 14.15 13.79 0.31
C LEU A 12 12.95 13.88 1.26
N ILE A 13 11.73 14.02 0.74
CA ILE A 13 10.54 14.12 1.58
C ILE A 13 10.29 12.80 2.34
N SER A 14 10.55 11.66 1.70
CA SER A 14 10.40 10.35 2.35
C SER A 14 11.43 10.16 3.45
N ALA A 15 12.69 10.52 3.19
CA ALA A 15 13.76 10.45 4.19
C ALA A 15 13.47 11.37 5.38
N LEU A 16 13.01 12.61 5.14
CA LEU A 16 12.66 13.55 6.20
C LEU A 16 11.47 13.08 7.02
N ALA A 17 10.40 12.59 6.38
CA ALA A 17 9.22 12.09 7.08
C ALA A 17 9.56 10.86 7.95
N ILE A 18 10.28 9.88 7.38
CA ILE A 18 10.69 8.67 8.11
C ILE A 18 11.65 9.01 9.26
N ALA A 19 12.62 9.91 9.03
CA ALA A 19 13.51 10.37 10.09
C ALA A 19 12.74 11.10 11.19
N GLY A 20 11.76 11.94 10.84
CA GLY A 20 10.88 12.61 11.80
C GLY A 20 10.14 11.61 12.70
N MET A 21 9.55 10.56 12.11
CA MET A 21 8.87 9.49 12.86
C MET A 21 9.83 8.73 13.78
N ALA A 22 11.06 8.46 13.33
CA ALA A 22 12.05 7.69 14.08
C ALA A 22 12.70 8.48 15.23
N LEU A 23 12.83 9.80 15.10
CA LEU A 23 13.50 10.67 16.07
C LEU A 23 12.56 11.16 17.17
N GLU A 24 11.25 11.04 17.00
CA GLU A 24 10.31 11.48 18.03
C GLU A 24 10.24 10.48 19.19
N PRO A 25 10.45 10.92 20.45
CA PRO A 25 10.49 10.01 21.59
C PRO A 25 9.20 9.21 21.78
N SER A 26 9.33 7.91 22.04
CA SER A 26 8.21 7.00 22.32
C SER A 26 7.55 7.19 23.69
N LYS A 27 8.09 8.05 24.55
CA LYS A 27 7.65 8.19 25.95
C LYS A 27 6.64 9.33 26.10
N GLY A 28 5.37 8.97 26.31
CA GLY A 28 4.27 9.88 26.63
C GLY A 28 3.05 9.70 25.73
N ALA A 29 1.95 10.38 26.07
CA ALA A 29 0.82 10.50 25.15
C ALA A 29 1.30 11.13 23.82
N PRO A 30 0.81 10.69 22.65
CA PRO A 30 1.28 11.22 21.38
C PRO A 30 1.03 12.73 21.32
N SER A 31 2.08 13.49 20.99
CA SER A 31 1.98 14.95 20.86
C SER A 31 1.21 15.31 19.57
N ASP A 32 0.59 16.50 19.51
CA ASP A 32 0.00 16.99 18.25
C ASP A 32 1.05 17.06 17.13
N LEU A 33 2.31 17.36 17.48
CA LEU A 33 3.43 17.34 16.55
C LEU A 33 3.67 15.93 15.97
N ARG A 34 3.44 14.89 16.76
CA ARG A 34 3.62 13.49 16.36
C ARG A 34 2.65 13.02 15.32
N TYR A 35 1.38 13.27 15.57
CA TYR A 35 0.31 13.00 14.61
C TYR A 35 0.60 13.77 13.32
N PHE A 36 0.98 15.05 13.44
CA PHE A 36 1.29 15.87 12.28
C PHE A 36 2.46 15.32 11.47
N ILE A 37 3.62 15.05 12.09
CA ILE A 37 4.80 14.50 11.41
C ILE A 37 4.47 13.17 10.74
N THR A 38 3.72 12.30 11.42
CA THR A 38 3.40 10.96 10.93
C THR A 38 2.42 11.03 9.76
N ASP A 39 1.21 11.54 9.99
CA ASP A 39 0.12 11.43 9.02
C ASP A 39 0.32 12.39 7.84
N VAL A 40 0.84 13.61 8.08
CA VAL A 40 1.20 14.54 6.99
C VAL A 40 2.44 14.03 6.25
N GLY A 41 3.42 13.48 6.97
CA GLY A 41 4.61 12.88 6.36
C GLY A 41 4.24 11.73 5.41
N GLN A 42 3.40 10.80 5.86
CA GLN A 42 2.86 9.72 5.05
C GLN A 42 2.07 10.25 3.85
N PHE A 43 1.18 11.24 4.06
CA PHE A 43 0.43 11.84 2.97
C PHE A 43 1.34 12.46 1.90
N LEU A 44 2.42 13.13 2.30
CA LEU A 44 3.38 13.71 1.36
C LEU A 44 4.13 12.63 0.56
N ILE A 45 4.60 11.57 1.21
CA ILE A 45 5.20 10.41 0.51
C ILE A 45 4.23 9.87 -0.54
N ILE A 46 2.99 9.65 -0.14
CA ILE A 46 1.91 9.15 -0.99
C ILE A 46 1.62 10.09 -2.15
N ALA A 47 1.52 11.40 -1.90
CA ALA A 47 1.22 12.39 -2.93
C ALA A 47 2.31 12.40 -4.01
N PHE A 48 3.58 12.33 -3.61
CA PHE A 48 4.70 12.20 -4.55
C PHE A 48 4.68 10.86 -5.30
N ALA A 49 4.47 9.74 -4.61
CA ALA A 49 4.36 8.42 -5.22
C ALA A 49 3.22 8.38 -6.25
N ALA A 50 2.04 8.89 -5.88
CA ALA A 50 0.88 8.95 -6.75
C ALA A 50 1.12 9.87 -7.96
N ALA A 51 1.74 11.04 -7.77
CA ALA A 51 2.09 11.96 -8.86
C ALA A 51 3.09 11.32 -9.85
N ILE A 52 4.09 10.59 -9.35
CA ILE A 52 5.00 9.79 -10.17
C ILE A 52 4.21 8.75 -10.96
N GLY A 53 3.37 7.96 -10.31
CA GLY A 53 2.59 6.90 -10.96
C GLY A 53 1.63 7.45 -12.02
N ILE A 54 0.92 8.56 -11.76
CA ILE A 54 0.02 9.22 -12.73
C ILE A 54 0.80 9.76 -13.92
N LYS A 55 1.97 10.36 -13.69
CA LYS A 55 2.85 10.84 -14.77
C LYS A 55 3.32 9.69 -15.66
N GLN A 56 3.72 8.58 -15.06
CA GLN A 56 4.14 7.39 -15.80
C GLN A 56 2.96 6.73 -16.53
N ALA A 57 1.79 6.65 -15.88
CA ALA A 57 0.55 6.17 -16.49
C ALA A 57 0.21 6.95 -17.76
N LYS A 58 0.33 8.28 -17.72
CA LYS A 58 0.14 9.14 -18.90
C LYS A 58 1.18 8.87 -19.98
N ALA A 59 2.45 8.67 -19.61
CA ALA A 59 3.53 8.39 -20.57
C ALA A 59 3.34 7.05 -21.31
N PHE A 60 2.75 6.04 -20.66
CA PHE A 60 2.34 4.77 -21.29
C PHE A 60 0.95 4.81 -21.93
N SER A 61 0.25 5.95 -21.92
CA SER A 61 -1.19 6.09 -22.20
C SER A 61 -2.09 5.41 -21.17
N PHE A 62 -3.10 6.14 -20.67
CA PHE A 62 -4.13 5.62 -19.76
C PHE A 62 -4.96 4.47 -20.36
N GLY A 63 -4.90 4.24 -21.67
CA GLY A 63 -5.55 3.11 -22.33
C GLY A 63 -4.76 1.80 -22.25
N SER A 64 -3.44 1.85 -22.08
CA SER A 64 -2.60 0.65 -22.04
C SER A 64 -2.73 -0.10 -20.71
N ALA A 65 -2.45 -1.41 -20.70
CA ALA A 65 -2.51 -2.20 -19.47
C ALA A 65 -1.56 -1.67 -18.39
N LEU A 66 -0.33 -1.31 -18.75
CA LEU A 66 0.63 -0.72 -17.81
C LEU A 66 0.18 0.68 -17.36
N GLY A 67 -0.36 1.50 -18.27
CA GLY A 67 -0.88 2.83 -17.90
C GLY A 67 -2.05 2.76 -16.92
N LYS A 68 -3.02 1.85 -17.16
CA LYS A 68 -4.12 1.58 -16.22
C LYS A 68 -3.59 1.10 -14.87
N SER A 69 -2.64 0.18 -14.87
CA SER A 69 -2.02 -0.33 -13.64
C SER A 69 -1.49 0.79 -12.77
N LEU A 70 -0.62 1.62 -13.33
CA LEU A 70 0.02 2.72 -12.62
C LEU A 70 -1.00 3.76 -12.14
N LEU A 71 -2.03 4.04 -12.93
CA LEU A 71 -3.11 4.94 -12.54
C LEU A 71 -3.91 4.42 -11.34
N PHE A 72 -4.37 3.16 -11.39
CA PHE A 72 -5.18 2.58 -10.31
C PHE A 72 -4.38 2.31 -9.03
N ILE A 73 -3.08 2.01 -9.14
CA ILE A 73 -2.18 1.97 -7.98
C ILE A 73 -2.08 3.38 -7.37
N SER A 74 -1.84 4.42 -8.18
CA SER A 74 -1.80 5.80 -7.68
C SER A 74 -3.10 6.27 -7.02
N ILE A 75 -4.26 5.92 -7.59
CA ILE A 75 -5.56 6.23 -6.98
C ILE A 75 -5.72 5.50 -5.64
N GLY A 76 -5.30 4.23 -5.56
CA GLY A 76 -5.27 3.48 -4.31
C GLY A 76 -4.40 4.14 -3.25
N LEU A 77 -3.18 4.57 -3.62
CA LEU A 77 -2.31 5.32 -2.71
C LEU A 77 -2.97 6.60 -2.21
N LEU A 78 -3.64 7.37 -3.09
CA LEU A 78 -4.35 8.59 -2.68
C LEU A 78 -5.50 8.31 -1.72
N PHE A 79 -6.27 7.23 -1.94
CA PHE A 79 -7.29 6.81 -0.98
C PHE A 79 -6.67 6.57 0.41
N TRP A 80 -5.55 5.86 0.49
CA TRP A 80 -4.86 5.63 1.75
C TRP A 80 -4.41 6.95 2.39
N GLY A 81 -3.80 7.84 1.60
CA GLY A 81 -3.32 9.15 2.06
C GLY A 81 -4.44 10.02 2.61
N PHE A 82 -5.61 10.06 1.95
CA PHE A 82 -6.78 10.76 2.49
C PHE A 82 -7.36 10.07 3.73
N GLY A 83 -7.23 8.74 3.83
CA GLY A 83 -7.52 7.99 5.06
C GLY A 83 -6.65 8.46 6.22
N ALA A 84 -5.33 8.60 6.00
CA ALA A 84 -4.40 9.13 6.99
C ALA A 84 -4.72 10.59 7.39
N LEU A 85 -5.09 11.46 6.45
CA LEU A 85 -5.54 12.83 6.80
C LEU A 85 -6.86 12.83 7.59
N THR A 86 -7.74 11.87 7.34
CA THR A 86 -8.98 11.69 8.12
C THR A 86 -8.64 11.19 9.53
N TRP A 87 -7.69 10.27 9.65
CA TRP A 87 -7.14 9.80 10.93
C TRP A 87 -6.54 10.95 11.75
N LEU A 88 -5.74 11.80 11.10
CA LEU A 88 -5.16 13.01 11.68
C LEU A 88 -6.23 13.97 12.20
N TYR A 89 -7.30 14.17 11.41
CA TYR A 89 -8.41 15.04 11.78
C TYR A 89 -9.10 14.57 13.08
N TYR A 90 -9.36 13.28 13.23
CA TYR A 90 -9.91 12.74 14.49
C TYR A 90 -8.99 13.01 15.69
N ASN A 91 -7.69 12.72 15.55
CA ASN A 91 -6.75 12.86 16.66
C ASN A 91 -6.48 14.31 17.05
N ILE A 92 -6.20 15.20 16.08
CA ILE A 92 -5.81 16.58 16.38
C ILE A 92 -7.01 17.51 16.52
N ALA A 93 -7.96 17.47 15.59
CA ALA A 93 -9.06 18.45 15.55
C ALA A 93 -10.21 18.04 16.45
N MET A 94 -10.59 16.75 16.46
CA MET A 94 -11.68 16.26 17.32
C MET A 94 -11.19 15.82 18.71
N LYS A 95 -9.88 15.62 18.89
CA LYS A 95 -9.28 15.11 20.14
C LYS A 95 -9.91 13.77 20.58
N LEU A 96 -10.18 12.91 19.61
CA LEU A 96 -10.75 11.58 19.82
C LEU A 96 -9.78 10.51 19.33
N GLU A 97 -9.77 9.37 20.03
CA GLU A 97 -9.28 8.12 19.42
C GLU A 97 -10.13 7.83 18.18
N VAL A 98 -9.48 7.35 17.12
CA VAL A 98 -10.17 7.10 15.85
C VAL A 98 -11.20 6.00 16.07
N PRO A 99 -12.50 6.27 15.83
CA PRO A 99 -13.52 5.26 16.00
C PRO A 99 -13.30 4.12 15.00
N TYR A 100 -13.72 2.92 15.35
CA TYR A 100 -13.68 1.79 14.42
C TYR A 100 -15.06 1.13 14.35
N PRO A 101 -15.69 1.07 13.16
CA PRO A 101 -15.28 1.67 11.88
C PRO A 101 -15.41 3.21 11.80
N SER A 102 -14.66 3.83 10.90
CA SER A 102 -14.64 5.29 10.63
C SER A 102 -14.74 5.64 9.14
N ILE A 103 -14.76 6.94 8.84
CA ILE A 103 -14.60 7.46 7.47
C ILE A 103 -13.22 7.08 6.89
N ALA A 104 -12.18 6.99 7.73
CA ALA A 104 -10.86 6.56 7.26
C ALA A 104 -10.92 5.12 6.73
N ASP A 105 -11.68 4.23 7.38
CA ASP A 105 -11.86 2.84 6.92
C ASP A 105 -12.52 2.75 5.54
N ALA A 106 -13.47 3.62 5.22
CA ALA A 106 -14.07 3.68 3.89
C ALA A 106 -13.02 4.03 2.81
N LEU A 107 -12.06 4.90 3.14
CA LEU A 107 -10.95 5.25 2.26
C LEU A 107 -9.91 4.13 2.18
N PHE A 108 -9.63 3.43 3.28
CA PHE A 108 -8.76 2.24 3.26
C PHE A 108 -9.37 1.09 2.44
N VAL A 109 -10.68 0.90 2.48
CA VAL A 109 -11.39 -0.02 1.56
C VAL A 109 -11.16 0.41 0.10
N GLY A 110 -11.30 1.70 -0.21
CA GLY A 110 -10.99 2.25 -1.54
C GLY A 110 -9.56 1.97 -2.00
N THR A 111 -8.60 1.98 -1.06
CA THR A 111 -7.19 1.61 -1.31
C THR A 111 -7.09 0.18 -1.79
N VAL A 112 -7.65 -0.78 -1.04
CA VAL A 112 -7.60 -2.21 -1.36
C VAL A 112 -8.21 -2.48 -2.72
N LEU A 113 -9.40 -1.93 -2.99
CA LEU A 113 -10.10 -2.15 -4.26
C LEU A 113 -9.33 -1.56 -5.45
N SER A 114 -8.90 -0.31 -5.35
CA SER A 114 -8.20 0.37 -6.45
C SER A 114 -6.82 -0.23 -6.71
N ALA A 115 -6.02 -0.45 -5.67
CA ALA A 115 -4.68 -1.01 -5.82
C ALA A 115 -4.73 -2.46 -6.33
N SER A 116 -5.70 -3.27 -5.90
CA SER A 116 -5.90 -4.64 -6.42
C SER A 116 -6.23 -4.62 -7.91
N TRP A 117 -7.08 -3.68 -8.35
CA TRP A 117 -7.36 -3.48 -9.77
C TRP A 117 -6.12 -3.05 -10.55
N GLY A 118 -5.29 -2.20 -9.95
CA GLY A 118 -4.01 -1.80 -10.50
C GLY A 118 -3.02 -2.97 -10.66
N LEU A 119 -2.94 -3.86 -9.68
CA LEU A 119 -2.12 -5.09 -9.74
C LEU A 119 -2.65 -6.08 -10.79
N PHE A 120 -3.97 -6.20 -10.94
CA PHE A 120 -4.57 -6.97 -12.03
C PHE A 120 -4.14 -6.45 -13.42
N TRP A 121 -4.19 -5.13 -13.62
CA TRP A 121 -3.71 -4.54 -14.87
C TRP A 121 -2.19 -4.68 -15.05
N LEU A 122 -1.41 -4.69 -13.95
CA LEU A 122 0.03 -4.95 -14.00
C LEU A 122 0.30 -6.36 -14.53
N LEU A 123 -0.43 -7.35 -14.02
CA LEU A 123 -0.39 -8.72 -14.49
C LEU A 123 -0.74 -8.81 -15.98
N LYS A 124 -1.81 -8.14 -16.41
CA LYS A 124 -2.20 -8.06 -17.83
C LYS A 124 -1.12 -7.41 -18.71
N SER A 125 -0.37 -6.44 -18.19
CA SER A 125 0.72 -5.79 -18.93
C SER A 125 1.91 -6.72 -19.20
N ILE A 126 2.12 -7.73 -18.35
CA ILE A 126 3.16 -8.75 -18.52
C ILE A 126 2.65 -9.90 -19.39
N LYS A 127 1.38 -10.29 -19.19
CA LYS A 127 0.81 -11.48 -19.82
C LYS A 127 -0.63 -11.24 -20.28
N ASN A 128 -0.79 -11.15 -21.61
CA ASN A 128 -2.10 -10.92 -22.23
C ASN A 128 -3.01 -12.16 -22.20
N SER A 129 -2.42 -13.36 -22.38
CA SER A 129 -3.10 -14.65 -22.30
C SER A 129 -2.46 -15.55 -21.23
N PHE A 130 -3.30 -16.20 -20.43
CA PHE A 130 -2.83 -17.09 -19.36
C PHE A 130 -2.78 -18.52 -19.88
N ASP A 131 -1.59 -19.12 -19.85
CA ASP A 131 -1.43 -20.56 -20.04
C ASP A 131 -1.91 -21.32 -18.80
N ALA A 132 -2.07 -22.64 -18.94
CA ALA A 132 -2.51 -23.51 -17.84
C ALA A 132 -1.65 -23.33 -16.59
N GLY A 133 -0.32 -23.21 -16.73
CA GLY A 133 0.58 -22.98 -15.59
C GLY A 133 0.31 -21.67 -14.86
N THR A 134 -0.04 -20.59 -15.56
CA THR A 134 -0.40 -19.30 -14.96
C THR A 134 -1.78 -19.36 -14.32
N ILE A 135 -2.75 -20.03 -14.95
CA ILE A 135 -4.09 -20.23 -14.38
C ILE A 135 -4.00 -21.02 -13.08
N ILE A 136 -3.20 -22.10 -13.05
CA ILE A 136 -2.96 -22.89 -11.84
C ILE A 136 -2.36 -22.01 -10.74
N LYS A 137 -1.35 -21.18 -11.05
CA LYS A 137 -0.78 -20.23 -10.07
C LYS A 137 -1.81 -19.23 -9.55
N LEU A 138 -2.63 -18.67 -10.45
CA LEU A 138 -3.72 -17.74 -10.11
C LEU A 138 -4.85 -18.39 -9.31
N ALA A 139 -4.97 -19.72 -9.32
CA ALA A 139 -5.92 -20.44 -8.48
C ALA A 139 -5.29 -20.86 -7.14
N VAL A 140 -4.11 -21.48 -7.17
CA VAL A 140 -3.47 -22.11 -6.01
C VAL A 140 -2.87 -21.08 -5.05
N ILE A 141 -2.17 -20.06 -5.55
CA ILE A 141 -1.49 -19.09 -4.69
C ILE A 141 -2.51 -18.31 -3.84
N PRO A 142 -3.61 -17.76 -4.39
CA PRO A 142 -4.60 -17.09 -3.55
C PRO A 142 -5.23 -17.99 -2.50
N VAL A 143 -5.51 -19.25 -2.83
CA VAL A 143 -6.06 -20.21 -1.86
C VAL A 143 -5.07 -20.50 -0.73
N ALA A 144 -3.79 -20.72 -1.06
CA ALA A 144 -2.74 -20.98 -0.08
C ALA A 144 -2.50 -19.76 0.82
N VAL A 145 -2.39 -18.57 0.24
CA VAL A 145 -2.22 -17.31 0.99
C VAL A 145 -3.44 -17.06 1.86
N PHE A 146 -4.67 -17.19 1.32
CA PHE A 146 -5.89 -17.02 2.10
C PHE A 146 -5.98 -18.03 3.25
N ALA A 147 -5.61 -19.29 3.05
CA ALA A 147 -5.62 -20.29 4.12
C ALA A 147 -4.69 -19.89 5.28
N VAL A 148 -3.47 -19.43 4.97
CA VAL A 148 -2.51 -18.94 5.97
C VAL A 148 -3.07 -17.69 6.67
N THR A 149 -3.56 -16.72 5.91
CA THR A 149 -4.18 -15.51 6.45
C THR A 149 -5.39 -15.83 7.34
N TYR A 150 -6.20 -16.80 6.94
CA TYR A 150 -7.39 -17.20 7.68
C TYR A 150 -7.03 -17.76 9.07
N ILE A 151 -6.07 -18.69 9.11
CA ILE A 151 -5.61 -19.32 10.34
C ILE A 151 -4.94 -18.29 11.26
N LEU A 152 -4.14 -17.38 10.73
CA LEU A 152 -3.38 -16.45 11.56
C LEU A 152 -4.19 -15.23 12.01
N PHE A 153 -5.10 -14.71 11.17
CA PHE A 153 -5.69 -13.38 11.40
C PHE A 153 -7.22 -13.34 11.36
N ILE A 154 -7.90 -14.25 10.65
CA ILE A 154 -9.36 -14.13 10.44
C ILE A 154 -10.17 -14.96 11.45
N GLN A 155 -9.75 -16.21 11.73
CA GLN A 155 -10.58 -17.15 12.49
C GLN A 155 -11.00 -16.64 13.87
N SER A 156 -10.09 -15.97 14.59
CA SER A 156 -10.35 -15.39 15.91
C SER A 156 -11.31 -14.19 15.84
N LYS A 157 -11.28 -13.43 14.74
CA LYS A 157 -12.13 -12.26 14.52
C LYS A 157 -13.57 -12.60 14.19
N LEU A 158 -13.83 -13.79 13.66
CA LEU A 158 -15.19 -14.22 13.30
C LEU A 158 -16.09 -14.48 14.53
N VAL A 159 -15.49 -14.90 15.64
CA VAL A 159 -16.19 -15.23 16.88
C VAL A 159 -16.34 -14.04 17.83
N GLU A 160 -15.73 -12.91 17.52
CA GLU A 160 -15.87 -11.68 18.31
C GLU A 160 -17.33 -11.18 18.26
N ASN A 161 -17.84 -10.73 19.42
CA ASN A 161 -19.19 -10.17 19.56
C ASN A 161 -19.18 -8.66 19.28
N VAL A 162 -18.97 -8.33 18.01
CA VAL A 162 -18.88 -6.95 17.50
C VAL A 162 -19.96 -6.70 16.47
N SER A 163 -20.11 -5.43 16.04
CA SER A 163 -21.08 -5.08 15.01
C SER A 163 -20.82 -5.81 13.69
N GLY A 164 -21.86 -5.99 12.87
CA GLY A 164 -21.73 -6.71 11.59
C GLY A 164 -20.76 -6.03 10.61
N ILE A 165 -20.72 -4.69 10.60
CA ILE A 165 -19.81 -3.92 9.76
C ILE A 165 -18.35 -4.02 10.22
N GLU A 166 -18.13 -3.99 11.53
CA GLU A 166 -16.80 -4.18 12.12
C GLU A 166 -16.27 -5.58 11.82
N LYS A 167 -17.11 -6.60 11.97
CA LYS A 167 -16.77 -7.98 11.59
C LYS A 167 -16.43 -8.09 10.10
N ALA A 168 -17.18 -7.40 9.22
CA ALA A 168 -16.90 -7.38 7.80
C ALA A 168 -15.53 -6.76 7.48
N LEU A 169 -15.17 -5.65 8.15
CA LEU A 169 -13.87 -4.99 7.98
C LEU A 169 -12.71 -5.82 8.55
N ASN A 170 -12.91 -6.45 9.71
CA ASN A 170 -11.93 -7.37 10.31
C ASN A 170 -11.58 -8.54 9.38
N VAL A 171 -12.51 -8.95 8.51
CA VAL A 171 -12.26 -9.96 7.46
C VAL A 171 -11.69 -9.31 6.20
N PHE A 172 -12.20 -8.13 5.82
CA PHE A 172 -11.83 -7.45 4.58
C PHE A 172 -10.34 -7.10 4.52
N TYR A 173 -9.75 -6.56 5.60
CA TYR A 173 -8.35 -6.15 5.59
C TYR A 173 -7.38 -7.33 5.36
N PRO A 174 -7.44 -8.44 6.13
CA PRO A 174 -6.59 -9.59 5.85
C PRO A 174 -6.85 -10.20 4.46
N VAL A 175 -8.09 -10.18 3.97
CA VAL A 175 -8.39 -10.60 2.58
C VAL A 175 -7.72 -9.69 1.56
N GLY A 176 -7.73 -8.37 1.78
CA GLY A 176 -7.03 -7.39 0.96
C GLY A 176 -5.53 -7.68 0.89
N ASP A 177 -4.89 -7.95 2.03
CA ASP A 177 -3.49 -8.35 2.10
C ASP A 177 -3.22 -9.65 1.34
N ALA A 178 -4.10 -10.64 1.51
CA ALA A 178 -3.99 -11.89 0.76
C ALA A 178 -4.05 -11.66 -0.75
N VAL A 179 -4.89 -10.73 -1.22
CA VAL A 179 -4.98 -10.35 -2.63
C VAL A 179 -3.67 -9.68 -3.10
N PHE A 180 -3.13 -8.72 -2.36
CA PHE A 180 -1.85 -8.07 -2.68
C PHE A 180 -0.71 -9.08 -2.75
N LEU A 181 -0.55 -9.92 -1.73
CA LEU A 181 0.46 -10.97 -1.68
C LEU A 181 0.31 -11.96 -2.83
N SER A 182 -0.92 -12.34 -3.17
CA SER A 182 -1.17 -13.26 -4.29
C SER A 182 -0.73 -12.69 -5.63
N PHE A 183 -1.11 -11.43 -5.91
CA PHE A 183 -0.66 -10.77 -7.14
C PHE A 183 0.86 -10.63 -7.17
N THR A 184 1.48 -10.17 -6.09
CA THR A 184 2.94 -9.99 -6.05
C THR A 184 3.70 -11.30 -6.25
N ILE A 185 3.31 -12.39 -5.58
CA ILE A 185 3.93 -13.71 -5.78
C ILE A 185 3.76 -14.16 -7.23
N VAL A 186 2.55 -14.07 -7.79
CA VAL A 186 2.32 -14.44 -9.20
C VAL A 186 3.19 -13.61 -10.13
N LEU A 187 3.20 -12.29 -9.99
CA LEU A 187 4.00 -11.35 -10.79
C LEU A 187 5.50 -11.71 -10.73
N LEU A 188 6.04 -11.93 -9.54
CA LEU A 188 7.44 -12.31 -9.32
C LEU A 188 7.79 -13.66 -9.99
N THR A 189 6.83 -14.57 -10.13
CA THR A 189 7.07 -15.84 -10.85
C THR A 189 7.06 -15.69 -12.38
N LEU A 190 6.47 -14.61 -12.90
CA LEU A 190 6.31 -14.35 -14.33
C LEU A 190 7.43 -13.47 -14.89
N ILE A 191 8.00 -12.58 -14.08
CA ILE A 191 9.11 -11.73 -14.49
C ILE A 191 10.44 -12.46 -14.30
N ARG A 192 11.20 -12.63 -15.39
CA ARG A 192 12.55 -13.22 -15.36
C ARG A 192 13.50 -12.37 -16.19
N GLY A 193 14.32 -11.56 -15.51
CA GLY A 193 15.26 -10.66 -16.16
C GLY A 193 14.59 -9.62 -17.08
N GLY A 194 15.40 -8.94 -17.89
CA GLY A 194 14.94 -7.89 -18.80
C GLY A 194 14.51 -6.60 -18.09
N LYS A 195 14.07 -5.61 -18.87
CA LYS A 195 13.80 -4.27 -18.37
C LYS A 195 12.61 -4.18 -17.41
N MET A 196 11.66 -5.12 -17.50
CA MET A 196 10.48 -5.19 -16.63
C MET A 196 10.81 -5.69 -15.22
N PHE A 197 11.90 -6.44 -15.04
CA PHE A 197 12.24 -7.06 -13.75
C PHE A 197 12.41 -6.01 -12.65
N LYS A 198 13.25 -5.00 -12.87
CA LYS A 198 13.54 -3.98 -11.85
C LYS A 198 12.30 -3.23 -11.36
N PRO A 199 11.53 -2.51 -12.21
CA PRO A 199 10.40 -1.72 -11.73
C PRO A 199 9.33 -2.58 -11.07
N ILE A 200 9.04 -3.77 -11.61
CA ILE A 200 7.95 -4.62 -11.11
C ILE A 200 8.35 -5.31 -9.82
N SER A 201 9.60 -5.79 -9.69
CA SER A 201 10.09 -6.34 -8.42
C SER A 201 10.07 -5.31 -7.30
N ILE A 202 10.38 -4.04 -7.59
CA ILE A 202 10.30 -2.96 -6.60
C ILE A 202 8.84 -2.68 -6.23
N ILE A 203 7.90 -2.58 -7.19
CA ILE A 203 6.47 -2.45 -6.87
C ILE A 203 6.00 -3.61 -5.99
N CYS A 204 6.36 -4.85 -6.34
CA CYS A 204 6.00 -6.04 -5.58
C CYS A 204 6.57 -6.00 -4.15
N ALA A 205 7.84 -5.60 -4.00
CA ALA A 205 8.46 -5.44 -2.68
C ALA A 205 7.69 -4.41 -1.83
N GLY A 206 7.25 -3.30 -2.43
CA GLY A 206 6.44 -2.30 -1.72
C GLY A 206 5.11 -2.85 -1.22
N PHE A 207 4.38 -3.63 -2.03
CA PHE A 207 3.14 -4.28 -1.59
C PHE A 207 3.36 -5.39 -0.56
N ILE A 208 4.49 -6.10 -0.61
CA ILE A 208 4.86 -7.07 0.43
C ILE A 208 5.11 -6.34 1.76
N ILE A 209 5.86 -5.24 1.73
CA ILE A 209 6.12 -4.41 2.92
C ILE A 209 4.80 -3.82 3.45
N GLN A 210 3.88 -3.41 2.56
CA GLN A 210 2.53 -2.93 2.94
C GLN A 210 1.79 -4.00 3.75
N SER A 211 1.69 -5.22 3.23
CA SER A 211 0.98 -6.29 3.95
C SER A 211 1.68 -6.68 5.25
N MET A 212 3.01 -6.60 5.32
CA MET A 212 3.73 -6.75 6.59
C MET A 212 3.38 -5.64 7.58
N ALA A 213 3.24 -4.40 7.11
CA ALA A 213 2.82 -3.27 7.93
C ALA A 213 1.38 -3.46 8.44
N ASP A 214 0.44 -3.87 7.59
CA ASP A 214 -0.95 -4.15 7.96
C ASP A 214 -1.08 -5.28 8.99
N PHE A 215 -0.38 -6.41 8.81
CA PHE A 215 -0.36 -7.47 9.82
C PHE A 215 0.26 -7.01 11.14
N SER A 216 1.32 -6.21 11.07
CA SER A 216 1.96 -5.63 12.25
C SER A 216 1.07 -4.62 12.97
N PHE A 217 0.33 -3.81 12.21
CA PHE A 217 -0.68 -2.87 12.71
C PHE A 217 -1.80 -3.64 13.44
N SER A 218 -2.37 -4.66 12.79
CA SER A 218 -3.42 -5.50 13.38
C SER A 218 -2.97 -6.16 14.69
N TRP A 219 -1.75 -6.71 14.71
CA TRP A 219 -1.16 -7.33 15.89
C TRP A 219 -0.91 -6.32 17.01
N THR A 220 -0.26 -5.19 16.72
CA THR A 220 0.07 -4.17 17.73
C THR A 220 -1.18 -3.47 18.27
N THR A 221 -2.22 -3.27 17.45
CA THR A 221 -3.53 -2.76 17.89
C THR A 221 -4.23 -3.77 18.79
N SER A 222 -4.26 -5.06 18.42
CA SER A 222 -4.84 -6.12 19.27
C SER A 222 -4.10 -6.28 20.59
N ALA A 223 -2.79 -6.02 20.62
CA ALA A 223 -1.99 -6.02 21.84
C ALA A 223 -2.12 -4.74 22.68
N GLY A 224 -2.82 -3.71 22.19
CA GLY A 224 -2.93 -2.40 22.84
C GLY A 224 -1.61 -1.62 22.87
N THR A 225 -0.65 -1.97 22.00
CA THR A 225 0.69 -1.36 21.93
C THR A 225 0.88 -0.46 20.72
N TYR A 226 -0.13 -0.34 19.85
CA TYR A 226 -0.10 0.60 18.74
C TYR A 226 -0.32 2.04 19.22
N TYR A 227 0.37 2.98 18.58
CA TYR A 227 0.24 4.42 18.80
C TYR A 227 0.78 5.13 17.55
N THR A 228 0.21 6.26 17.14
CA THR A 228 0.67 6.95 15.92
C THR A 228 2.13 7.37 16.01
N GLY A 229 2.87 7.15 14.92
CA GLY A 229 4.32 7.32 14.81
C GLY A 229 5.10 6.09 15.30
N ASN A 230 4.45 4.93 15.36
CA ASN A 230 5.06 3.65 15.74
C ASN A 230 5.97 3.13 14.60
N TRP A 231 6.85 2.16 14.87
CA TRP A 231 7.65 1.47 13.84
C TRP A 231 6.82 0.91 12.66
N VAL A 232 5.55 0.59 12.88
CA VAL A 232 4.56 0.20 11.88
C VAL A 232 4.30 1.34 10.88
N ASP A 233 4.22 2.59 11.34
CA ASP A 233 4.05 3.77 10.47
C ASP A 233 5.27 4.02 9.58
N ILE A 234 6.45 3.64 10.06
CA ILE A 234 7.68 3.63 9.27
C ILE A 234 7.60 2.55 8.19
N LEU A 235 7.06 1.36 8.49
CA LEU A 235 6.86 0.31 7.49
C LEU A 235 5.86 0.73 6.41
N PHE A 236 4.72 1.34 6.78
CA PHE A 236 3.79 1.92 5.80
C PHE A 236 4.48 2.97 4.93
N SER A 237 5.23 3.89 5.54
CA SER A 237 5.98 4.91 4.80
C SER A 237 7.00 4.29 3.82
N LEU A 238 7.70 3.24 4.26
CA LEU A 238 8.63 2.50 3.42
C LEU A 238 7.93 1.77 2.27
N ALA A 239 6.75 1.20 2.52
CA ALA A 239 5.93 0.58 1.49
C ALA A 239 5.55 1.60 0.40
N PHE A 240 4.99 2.75 0.76
CA PHE A 240 4.59 3.79 -0.20
C PHE A 240 5.78 4.36 -0.96
N PHE A 241 6.90 4.58 -0.27
CA PHE A 241 8.15 4.97 -0.92
C PHE A 241 8.57 3.96 -1.98
N THR A 242 8.59 2.68 -1.60
CA THR A 242 9.03 1.57 -2.46
C THR A 242 8.10 1.40 -3.66
N ILE A 243 6.78 1.45 -3.47
CA ILE A 243 5.80 1.42 -4.57
C ILE A 243 6.06 2.59 -5.53
N GLY A 244 6.17 3.82 -5.02
CA GLY A 244 6.47 5.01 -5.82
C GLY A 244 7.79 4.91 -6.60
N ALA A 245 8.83 4.38 -5.98
CA ALA A 245 10.14 4.16 -6.61
C ALA A 245 10.05 3.12 -7.74
N GLY A 246 9.31 2.04 -7.54
CA GLY A 246 9.05 1.04 -8.57
C GLY A 246 8.31 1.63 -9.76
N MET A 247 7.28 2.43 -9.50
CA MET A 247 6.56 3.17 -10.55
C MET A 247 7.49 4.14 -11.29
N TYR A 248 8.40 4.85 -10.61
CA TYR A 248 9.37 5.73 -11.24
C TYR A 248 10.27 5.00 -12.25
N TYR A 249 10.79 3.83 -11.88
CA TYR A 249 11.69 3.07 -12.75
C TYR A 249 11.03 2.47 -13.99
N THR A 250 9.69 2.49 -14.08
CA THR A 250 9.01 2.11 -15.34
C THR A 250 9.42 3.00 -16.52
N LYS A 251 9.93 4.20 -16.28
CA LYS A 251 10.43 5.10 -17.34
C LYS A 251 11.49 4.45 -18.24
N ASP A 252 12.28 3.51 -17.69
CA ASP A 252 13.38 2.84 -18.40
C ASP A 252 12.84 1.92 -19.52
N LEU A 253 11.53 1.65 -19.54
CA LEU A 253 10.82 0.92 -20.59
C LEU A 253 10.43 1.82 -21.78
N LEU A 254 10.43 3.15 -21.62
CA LEU A 254 10.08 4.11 -22.67
C LEU A 254 11.27 4.48 -23.56
N ASP A 255 12.50 4.34 -23.03
CA ASP A 255 13.76 4.75 -23.68
C ASP A 255 14.17 3.83 -24.87
N VAL A 256 13.22 3.12 -25.51
CA VAL A 256 13.46 2.15 -26.61
C VAL A 256 12.49 2.36 -27.78
N LYS A 257 11.90 3.55 -27.90
CA LYS A 257 11.18 3.93 -29.12
C LYS A 257 12.05 4.81 -30.01
#